data_AF-A0A2H3EH54-F1
#
_entry.id   AF-A0A2H3EH54-F1
#
_cell.length_a   1.000
_cell.length_b   1.000
_cell.length_c   1.000
_cell.angle_alpha   90.00
_cell.angle_beta   90.00
_cell.angle_gamma   90.00
#
_symmetry.space_group_name_H-M   'P 1'
#
loop_
_entity.id
_entity.type
_entity.pdbx_description
1 polymer ?
#
loop_
_entity_poly.entity_id
_entity_poly.type
_entity_poly.pdbx_seq_one_letter_code
_entity_poly.pdbx_strand_id
1 'polypeptide(L)'
;MAKSKNHTNHNQNKKAHRNGIKKPQAGRTRSLKGVDAKFRRNARFALVGSVRRSVLSRRLIILTSVYSDKPGQNKKLQQRRNMLLSVLEIAAKHMSGGMTRAMDQT
;
A
#
# COMPACT_ATOMS: atom_id res chain seq x y z
N MET A 1 -32.86 9.13 -61.31
CA MET A 1 -31.90 8.94 -60.20
C MET A 1 -31.49 7.48 -60.17
N ALA A 2 -30.22 7.15 -60.44
CA ALA A 2 -29.76 5.77 -60.37
C ALA A 2 -29.51 5.36 -58.91
N LYS A 3 -29.92 4.15 -58.51
CA LYS A 3 -29.76 3.66 -57.13
C LYS A 3 -28.28 3.41 -56.82
N SER A 4 -27.83 3.78 -55.62
CA SER A 4 -26.48 3.51 -55.10
C SER A 4 -26.51 2.47 -53.97
N LYS A 5 -25.33 1.99 -53.54
CA LYS A 5 -25.19 1.07 -52.39
C LYS A 5 -25.37 1.82 -51.07
N ASN A 6 -26.19 1.28 -50.17
CA ASN A 6 -26.54 1.94 -48.90
C ASN A 6 -25.54 1.69 -47.75
N HIS A 7 -24.79 0.59 -47.75
CA HIS A 7 -23.82 0.25 -46.68
C HIS A 7 -22.73 -0.74 -47.15
N THR A 8 -21.51 -0.63 -46.60
CA THR A 8 -20.42 -1.61 -46.83
C THR A 8 -19.37 -1.62 -45.71
N ASN A 9 -18.93 -2.82 -45.32
CA ASN A 9 -17.84 -3.06 -44.37
C ASN A 9 -16.54 -3.57 -45.06
N HIS A 10 -16.51 -3.61 -46.40
CA HIS A 10 -15.50 -4.36 -47.17
C HIS A 10 -14.04 -3.96 -46.87
N ASN A 11 -13.75 -2.68 -46.66
CA ASN A 11 -12.39 -2.18 -46.43
C ASN A 11 -12.14 -1.75 -44.97
N GLN A 12 -13.05 -1.98 -44.03
CA GLN A 12 -12.84 -1.53 -42.65
C GLN A 12 -11.77 -2.37 -41.96
N ASN A 13 -11.78 -3.69 -42.16
CA ASN A 13 -10.78 -4.58 -41.56
C ASN A 13 -9.37 -4.26 -42.06
N LYS A 14 -9.20 -4.06 -43.37
CA LYS A 14 -7.92 -3.67 -43.98
C LYS A 14 -7.41 -2.33 -43.44
N LYS A 15 -8.29 -1.36 -43.17
CA LYS A 15 -7.93 -0.09 -42.52
C LYS A 15 -7.53 -0.28 -41.05
N ALA A 16 -8.31 -1.06 -40.29
CA ALA A 16 -8.02 -1.32 -38.87
C ALA A 16 -6.67 -2.01 -38.68
N HIS A 17 -6.33 -2.96 -39.56
CA HIS A 17 -5.06 -3.67 -39.50
C HIS A 17 -3.86 -2.90 -40.08
N ARG A 18 -4.06 -1.89 -40.94
CA ARG A 18 -2.95 -1.05 -41.47
C ARG A 18 -2.13 -0.40 -40.36
N ASN A 19 -2.78 0.08 -39.31
CA ASN A 19 -2.13 0.66 -38.13
C ASN A 19 -1.99 -0.34 -36.96
N GLY A 20 -2.56 -1.54 -37.12
CA GLY A 20 -2.67 -2.56 -36.10
C GLY A 20 -3.72 -2.27 -35.04
N ILE A 21 -4.54 -3.26 -34.71
CA ILE A 21 -5.51 -3.19 -33.61
C ILE A 21 -4.73 -3.41 -32.30
N LYS A 22 -4.44 -2.34 -31.57
CA LYS A 22 -3.68 -2.40 -30.31
C LYS A 22 -4.60 -2.71 -29.13
N LYS A 23 -4.15 -3.58 -28.24
CA LYS A 23 -4.81 -3.83 -26.95
C LYS A 23 -4.61 -2.62 -26.03
N PRO A 24 -5.57 -2.30 -25.14
CA PRO A 24 -5.36 -1.26 -24.14
C PRO A 24 -4.16 -1.60 -23.25
N GLN A 25 -3.35 -0.60 -22.93
CA GLN A 25 -2.18 -0.79 -22.08
C GLN A 25 -2.60 -1.10 -20.65
N ALA A 26 -2.08 -2.19 -20.09
CA ALA A 26 -2.23 -2.52 -18.67
C ALA A 26 -1.06 -1.94 -17.88
N GLY A 27 -1.34 -0.99 -16.97
CA GLY A 27 -0.36 -0.54 -15.98
C GLY A 27 -0.25 -1.52 -14.81
N ARG A 28 0.79 -1.36 -13.98
CA ARG A 28 1.00 -2.19 -12.76
C ARG A 28 -0.18 -2.15 -11.79
N THR A 29 -0.91 -1.03 -11.73
CA THR A 29 -2.04 -0.84 -10.82
C THR A 29 -3.23 -0.25 -11.57
N ARG A 30 -4.43 -0.73 -11.26
CA ARG A 30 -5.68 -0.27 -11.87
C ARG A 30 -6.32 0.84 -11.03
N SER A 31 -7.14 1.68 -11.66
CA SER A 31 -7.93 2.69 -10.96
C SER A 31 -9.00 2.03 -10.08
N LEU A 32 -9.23 2.56 -8.87
CA LEU A 32 -10.33 2.16 -7.98
C LEU A 32 -11.66 2.88 -8.29
N LYS A 33 -11.84 3.38 -9.52
CA LYS A 33 -13.09 4.04 -9.93
C LYS A 33 -14.21 2.99 -10.02
N GLY A 34 -15.36 3.25 -9.41
CA GLY A 34 -16.48 2.31 -9.35
C GLY A 34 -16.42 1.28 -8.21
N VAL A 35 -15.34 1.27 -7.41
CA VAL A 35 -15.28 0.45 -6.19
C VAL A 35 -16.15 1.08 -5.10
N ASP A 36 -16.77 0.24 -4.27
CA ASP A 36 -17.63 0.65 -3.15
C ASP A 36 -17.03 1.80 -2.33
N ALA A 37 -17.87 2.80 -2.05
CA ALA A 37 -17.47 4.01 -1.37
C ALA A 37 -17.08 3.76 0.09
N LYS A 38 -17.71 2.81 0.78
CA LYS A 38 -17.39 2.47 2.17
C LYS A 38 -15.99 1.82 2.24
N PHE A 39 -15.71 0.86 1.37
CA PHE A 39 -14.39 0.25 1.24
C PHE A 39 -13.31 1.28 0.92
N ARG A 40 -13.53 2.14 -0.09
CA ARG A 40 -12.54 3.17 -0.46
C ARG A 40 -12.25 4.15 0.66
N ARG A 41 -13.27 4.54 1.45
CA ARG A 41 -13.09 5.43 2.59
C ARG A 41 -12.23 4.77 3.68
N ASN A 42 -12.53 3.53 4.02
CA ASN A 42 -11.74 2.77 4.99
C ASN A 42 -10.28 2.56 4.53
N ALA A 43 -10.08 2.14 3.27
CA ALA A 43 -8.74 1.93 2.71
C ALA A 43 -7.88 3.20 2.74
N ARG A 44 -8.49 4.38 2.52
CA ARG A 44 -7.80 5.67 2.68
C ARG A 44 -7.36 5.92 4.12
N PHE A 45 -8.23 5.68 5.09
CA PHE A 45 -7.88 5.84 6.50
C PHE A 45 -6.79 4.86 6.95
N ALA A 46 -6.88 3.59 6.54
CA ALA A 46 -5.86 2.58 6.82
C ALA A 46 -4.49 2.96 6.26
N LEU A 47 -4.43 3.45 5.02
CA LEU A 47 -3.17 3.90 4.41
C LEU A 47 -2.53 5.04 5.20
N VAL A 48 -3.32 6.05 5.60
CA VAL A 48 -2.83 7.18 6.40
C VAL A 48 -2.30 6.71 7.77
N GLY A 49 -2.98 5.76 8.42
CA GLY A 49 -2.53 5.16 9.68
C GLY A 49 -1.19 4.42 9.53
N SER A 50 -1.05 3.63 8.46
CA SER A 50 0.17 2.88 8.15
C SER A 50 1.38 3.79 7.87
N VAL A 51 1.17 4.91 7.16
CA VAL A 51 2.24 5.87 6.88
C VAL A 51 2.77 6.49 8.17
N ARG A 52 1.90 6.93 9.09
CA ARG A 52 2.33 7.48 10.39
C ARG A 52 3.17 6.50 11.20
N ARG A 53 2.78 5.23 11.24
CA ARG A 53 3.54 4.16 11.87
C ARG A 53 4.91 3.99 11.22
N SER A 54 4.96 3.93 9.88
CA SER A 54 6.21 3.72 9.14
C SER A 54 7.23 4.83 9.36
N VAL A 55 6.80 6.10 9.45
CA VAL A 55 7.67 7.26 9.69
C VAL A 55 8.26 7.21 11.10
N LEU A 56 7.44 6.87 12.10
CA LEU A 56 7.89 6.68 13.48
C LEU A 56 8.89 5.52 13.59
N SER A 57 8.62 4.39 12.93
CA SER A 57 9.53 3.25 12.87
C SER A 57 10.85 3.60 12.16
N ARG A 58 10.82 4.38 11.08
CA ARG A 58 12.03 4.82 10.36
C ARG A 58 12.89 5.76 11.21
N ARG A 59 12.25 6.67 11.95
CA ARG A 59 12.92 7.59 12.89
C ARG A 59 13.55 6.84 14.05
N LEU A 60 12.88 5.80 14.55
CA LEU A 60 13.43 4.91 15.59
C LEU A 60 14.63 4.10 15.06
N ILE A 61 14.55 3.54 13.85
CA ILE A 61 15.65 2.78 13.23
C ILE A 61 16.89 3.67 13.03
N ILE A 62 16.73 4.88 12.47
CA ILE A 62 17.82 5.84 12.27
C ILE A 62 18.45 6.25 13.61
N LEU A 63 17.64 6.50 14.65
CA LEU A 63 18.18 6.77 15.98
C LEU A 63 18.97 5.56 16.48
N THR A 64 18.45 4.33 16.37
CA THR A 64 19.17 3.14 16.86
C THR A 64 20.50 2.87 16.15
N SER A 65 20.63 3.20 14.86
CA SER A 65 21.89 3.05 14.12
C SER A 65 22.91 4.11 14.50
N VAL A 66 22.49 5.38 14.65
CA VAL A 66 23.38 6.49 15.07
C VAL A 66 23.93 6.30 16.50
N TYR A 67 23.24 5.54 17.36
CA TYR A 67 23.71 5.21 18.72
C TYR A 67 24.54 3.91 18.81
N SER A 68 24.68 3.13 17.73
CA SER A 68 25.52 1.92 17.73
C SER A 68 26.99 2.21 17.40
N ASP A 69 27.29 3.35 16.77
CA ASP A 69 28.63 3.67 16.26
C ASP A 69 29.49 4.56 17.18
N LYS A 70 29.10 4.76 18.45
CA LYS A 70 29.92 5.47 19.44
C LYS A 70 30.58 4.49 20.43
N PRO A 71 31.84 4.10 20.23
CA PRO A 71 32.58 3.29 21.20
C PRO A 71 32.92 4.17 22.42
N GLY A 72 32.10 4.12 23.46
CA GLY A 72 32.25 5.00 24.63
C GLY A 72 31.04 4.97 25.57
N GLN A 73 30.90 3.85 26.27
CA GLN A 73 29.87 3.49 27.25
C GLN A 73 29.45 4.61 28.23
N ASN A 74 28.29 5.23 28.00
CA ASN A 74 27.56 5.95 29.06
C ASN A 74 26.43 5.02 29.56
N LYS A 75 26.66 4.29 30.66
CA LYS A 75 25.75 3.23 31.19
C LYS A 75 24.29 3.72 31.35
N LYS A 76 24.10 5.00 31.72
CA LYS A 76 22.77 5.64 31.81
C LYS A 76 22.03 5.70 30.47
N LEU A 77 22.75 5.93 29.38
CA LEU A 77 22.17 6.04 28.03
C LEU A 77 21.80 4.67 27.46
N GLN A 78 22.59 3.64 27.77
CA GLN A 78 22.24 2.24 27.45
C GLN A 78 21.06 1.73 28.26
N GLN A 79 21.00 2.07 29.55
CA GLN A 79 19.84 1.74 30.38
C GLN A 79 18.57 2.43 29.87
N ARG A 80 18.66 3.70 29.43
CA ARG A 80 17.57 4.41 28.76
C ARG A 80 17.16 3.76 27.43
N ARG A 81 18.12 3.34 26.61
CA ARG A 81 17.85 2.59 25.37
C ARG A 81 17.11 1.28 25.66
N ASN A 82 17.58 0.49 26.61
CA ASN A 82 16.95 -0.78 26.98
C ASN A 82 15.54 -0.58 27.54
N MET A 83 15.33 0.49 28.32
CA MET A 83 14.00 0.85 28.82
C MET A 83 13.06 1.31 27.68
N LEU A 84 13.56 2.08 26.71
CA LEU A 84 12.75 2.49 25.55
C LEU A 84 12.42 1.30 24.64
N LEU A 85 13.36 0.37 24.44
CA LEU A 85 13.14 -0.85 23.66
C LEU A 85 12.10 -1.78 24.32
N SER A 86 12.12 -1.93 25.66
CA SER A 86 11.12 -2.74 26.36
C SER A 86 9.71 -2.12 26.30
N VAL A 87 9.59 -0.80 26.42
CA VAL A 87 8.30 -0.09 26.28
C VAL A 87 7.74 -0.24 24.85
N LEU A 88 8.61 -0.15 23.84
CA LEU A 88 8.23 -0.36 22.44
C LEU A 88 7.78 -1.81 22.16
N GLU A 89 8.45 -2.81 22.77
CA GLU A 89 8.04 -4.21 22.70
C GLU A 89 6.67 -4.45 23.35
N ILE A 90 6.43 -3.86 24.53
CA ILE A 90 5.15 -3.97 25.23
C ILE A 90 4.03 -3.37 24.39
N ALA A 91 4.24 -2.18 23.81
CA ALA A 91 3.28 -1.54 22.91
C ALA A 91 3.02 -2.38 21.65
N ALA A 92 4.06 -3.01 21.07
CA ALA A 92 3.92 -3.91 19.93
C ALA A 92 3.10 -5.17 20.25
N LYS A 93 3.32 -5.79 21.41
CA LYS A 93 2.56 -6.97 21.89
C LYS A 93 1.08 -6.68 22.11
N HIS A 94 0.74 -5.49 22.61
CA HIS A 94 -0.67 -5.08 22.79
C HIS A 94 -1.39 -4.85 21.46
N MET A 95 -0.68 -4.46 20.41
CA MET A 95 -1.28 -4.25 19.08
C MET A 95 -1.48 -5.53 18.26
N SER A 96 -0.81 -6.64 18.61
CA SER A 96 -1.03 -7.96 17.98
C SER A 96 -2.10 -8.80 18.69
N GLY A 97 -2.50 -8.45 19.92
CA GLY A 97 -3.41 -9.26 20.75
C GLY A 97 -4.92 -9.03 20.54
N GLY A 98 -5.33 -8.24 19.55
CA GLY A 98 -6.71 -7.73 19.42
C GLY A 98 -7.68 -8.48 18.52
N MET A 99 -7.37 -9.68 18.01
CA MET A 99 -8.25 -10.35 17.01
C MET A 99 -8.51 -11.85 17.22
N THR A 100 -7.99 -12.51 18.27
CA THR A 100 -8.08 -13.99 18.39
C THR A 100 -8.80 -14.50 19.64
N ARG A 101 -9.70 -13.73 20.26
CA ARG A 101 -10.51 -14.17 21.42
C ARG A 101 -12.02 -13.96 21.26
N ALA A 102 -12.55 -14.19 20.07
CA ALA A 102 -13.99 -14.12 19.78
C ALA A 102 -14.49 -15.24 18.85
N MET A 103 -13.88 -16.43 18.91
CA MET A 103 -14.31 -17.63 18.17
C MET A 103 -14.21 -18.90 19.03
N ASP A 104 -14.75 -18.86 20.25
CA ASP A 104 -14.92 -20.08 21.07
C ASP A 104 -16.12 -19.99 22.01
N GLN A 105 -17.25 -19.47 21.50
CA GLN A 105 -18.57 -19.61 22.14
C GLN A 105 -19.67 -19.56 21.07
N THR A 106 -19.82 -20.68 20.34
CA THR A 106 -21.09 -21.25 19.85
C THR A 106 -20.80 -22.66 19.35
#